data_AF-A0A7K2AYW7-F1
#
_entry.id   AF-A0A7K2AYW7-F1
#
_cell.length_a   1.000
_cell.length_b   1.000
_cell.length_c   1.000
_cell.angle_alpha   90.00
_cell.angle_beta   90.00
_cell.angle_gamma   90.00
#
_symmetry.space_group_name_H-M   'P 1'
#
loop_
_entity.id
_entity.type
_entity.pdbx_description
1 polymer ?
#
loop_
_entity_poly.entity_id
_entity_poly.type
_entity_poly.pdbx_seq_one_letter_code
_entity_poly.pdbx_strand_id
1 'polypeptide(L)'
;MEPSPATSSSLIRRLWGWARRHWIITSIGVAAAIGLGIWLIFFFFAVQTLFIDEEVDEALPFGESAVPAEAPAPAPATEPAPPAPASAGEAPASATDPAAPTAPAPAPAEGAAPAPAPPAAEDPAPAPAGEAVPETPVPAPDPPAETDAAPAPAPAGGELVAGPGASGMPGDEITPEMADETNEAIASGAMPREVIMSEERPMPVAPQIVTLVSGEFMSRSHPTSGRVLVLNDGSEQRFLRFEDFRTDNGPDLNVWLSSAPPDAPVRDFLNDWIDLGDLKGNVGAQNYEIPPSVDLDRYSTVLVWCVRFSVAFGSAPLA
;
A
#
# COMPACT_ATOMS: atom_id res chain seq x y z
N MET A 1 -55.19 70.13 -39.28
CA MET A 1 -54.98 69.74 -37.87
C MET A 1 -54.50 68.29 -37.91
N GLU A 2 -53.20 68.08 -37.75
CA GLU A 2 -52.58 66.76 -37.83
C GLU A 2 -52.93 65.90 -36.60
N PRO A 3 -53.18 64.58 -36.75
CA PRO A 3 -53.31 63.68 -35.61
C PRO A 3 -51.93 63.31 -35.04
N SER A 4 -51.70 63.59 -33.75
CA SER A 4 -50.48 63.22 -33.01
C SER A 4 -50.29 61.69 -32.89
N PRO A 5 -49.06 61.17 -33.08
CA PRO A 5 -48.73 59.77 -32.82
C PRO A 5 -47.98 59.59 -31.49
N ALA A 6 -48.65 59.37 -30.35
CA ALA A 6 -47.92 59.09 -29.10
C ALA A 6 -48.75 58.45 -27.96
N THR A 7 -49.11 57.16 -28.05
CA THR A 7 -49.53 56.43 -26.81
C THR A 7 -49.18 54.93 -26.78
N SER A 8 -48.81 54.29 -27.89
CA SER A 8 -48.66 52.82 -27.93
C SER A 8 -47.36 52.26 -27.30
N SER A 9 -46.40 53.13 -26.92
CA SER A 9 -45.05 52.73 -26.51
C SER A 9 -44.88 52.43 -25.01
N SER A 10 -45.81 52.83 -24.14
CA SER A 10 -45.66 52.70 -22.68
C SER A 10 -46.21 51.37 -22.13
N LEU A 11 -47.22 50.78 -22.76
CA LEU A 11 -47.83 49.52 -22.35
C LEU A 11 -46.94 48.31 -22.68
N ILE A 12 -46.32 48.30 -23.86
CA ILE A 12 -45.43 47.22 -24.32
C ILE A 12 -44.18 47.11 -23.42
N ARG A 13 -43.60 48.24 -23.01
CA ARG A 13 -42.43 48.26 -22.10
C ARG A 13 -42.76 47.78 -20.69
N ARG A 14 -43.98 48.05 -20.20
CA ARG A 14 -44.46 47.57 -18.88
C ARG A 14 -44.76 46.08 -18.88
N LEU A 15 -45.37 45.56 -19.95
CA LEU A 15 -45.60 44.12 -20.13
C LEU A 15 -44.29 43.33 -20.25
N TRP A 16 -43.32 43.84 -21.01
CA TRP A 16 -42.03 43.17 -21.19
C TRP A 16 -41.17 43.17 -19.92
N GLY A 17 -41.21 44.25 -19.14
CA GLY A 17 -40.55 44.33 -17.84
C GLY A 17 -41.15 43.38 -16.80
N TRP A 18 -42.47 43.21 -16.80
CA TRP A 18 -43.17 42.27 -15.91
C TRP A 18 -42.83 40.82 -16.27
N ALA A 19 -42.91 40.46 -17.56
CA ALA A 19 -42.56 39.11 -18.03
C ALA A 19 -41.09 38.75 -17.75
N ARG A 20 -40.16 39.68 -17.98
CA ARG A 20 -38.73 39.47 -17.70
C ARG A 20 -38.44 39.36 -16.20
N ARG A 21 -39.10 40.14 -15.35
CA ARG A 21 -38.94 40.07 -13.90
C ARG A 21 -39.46 38.76 -13.32
N HIS A 22 -40.59 38.26 -13.81
CA HIS A 22 -41.10 36.94 -13.41
C HIS A 22 -40.21 35.80 -13.91
N TRP A 23 -39.69 35.89 -15.13
CA TRP A 23 -38.75 34.89 -15.65
C TRP A 23 -37.43 34.86 -14.85
N ILE A 24 -36.91 36.03 -14.43
CA ILE A 24 -35.73 36.12 -13.57
C ILE A 24 -36.00 35.51 -12.18
N ILE A 25 -37.15 35.82 -11.57
CA ILE A 25 -37.51 35.27 -10.25
C ILE A 25 -37.66 33.74 -10.32
N THR A 26 -38.32 33.21 -11.36
CA THR A 26 -38.43 31.75 -11.54
C THR A 26 -37.07 31.11 -11.78
N SER A 27 -36.19 31.76 -12.54
CA SER A 27 -34.84 31.24 -12.82
C SER A 27 -33.98 31.19 -11.56
N ILE A 28 -34.06 32.22 -10.71
CA ILE A 28 -33.37 32.25 -9.41
C ILE A 28 -33.93 31.16 -8.48
N GLY A 29 -35.25 30.97 -8.44
CA GLY A 29 -35.88 29.92 -7.64
C GLY A 29 -35.43 28.51 -8.06
N VAL A 30 -35.35 28.26 -9.37
CA VAL A 30 -34.84 27.00 -9.93
C VAL A 30 -33.37 26.80 -9.59
N ALA A 31 -32.53 27.83 -9.76
CA ALA A 31 -31.11 27.77 -9.42
C ALA A 31 -30.89 27.49 -7.92
N ALA A 32 -31.68 28.12 -7.05
CA ALA A 32 -31.63 27.88 -5.60
C ALA A 32 -32.07 26.44 -5.25
N ALA A 33 -33.12 25.93 -5.89
CA ALA A 33 -33.56 24.55 -5.69
C ALA A 33 -32.53 23.51 -6.17
N ILE A 34 -31.87 23.77 -7.30
CA ILE A 34 -30.76 22.93 -7.80
C ILE A 34 -29.58 23.00 -6.81
N GLY A 35 -29.20 24.20 -6.36
CA GLY A 35 -28.12 24.38 -5.39
C GLY A 35 -28.41 23.65 -4.07
N LEU A 36 -29.63 23.75 -3.55
CA LEU A 36 -30.07 23.02 -2.36
C LEU A 36 -30.07 21.50 -2.59
N GLY A 37 -30.51 21.04 -3.76
CA GLY A 37 -30.47 19.63 -4.13
C GLY A 37 -29.05 19.08 -4.15
N ILE A 38 -28.11 19.80 -4.78
CA ILE A 38 -26.68 19.44 -4.77
C ILE A 38 -26.14 19.44 -3.34
N TRP A 39 -26.45 20.47 -2.54
CA TRP A 39 -26.03 20.53 -1.14
C TRP A 39 -26.57 19.36 -0.31
N LEU A 40 -27.84 19.00 -0.46
CA LEU A 40 -28.43 17.84 0.22
C LEU A 40 -27.82 16.53 -0.27
N ILE A 41 -27.53 16.39 -1.56
CA ILE A 41 -26.84 15.22 -2.11
C ILE A 41 -25.44 15.11 -1.49
N PHE A 42 -24.64 16.18 -1.45
CA PHE A 42 -23.34 16.14 -0.78
C PHE A 42 -23.47 15.90 0.73
N PHE A 43 -24.43 16.53 1.41
CA PHE A 43 -24.60 16.41 2.85
C PHE A 43 -25.07 15.01 3.28
N PHE A 44 -26.01 14.39 2.55
CA PHE A 44 -26.55 13.07 2.87
C PHE A 44 -25.81 11.92 2.18
N PHE A 45 -25.40 12.08 0.92
CA PHE A 45 -24.73 11.03 0.16
C PHE A 45 -23.20 11.06 0.31
N ALA A 46 -22.52 12.14 0.70
CA ALA A 46 -21.06 12.06 0.94
C ALA A 46 -20.68 11.16 2.12
N VAL A 47 -21.63 10.72 2.96
CA VAL A 47 -21.40 9.64 3.93
C VAL A 47 -20.98 8.32 3.25
N GLN A 48 -21.30 8.10 1.96
CA GLN A 48 -20.85 6.89 1.28
C GLN A 48 -19.33 6.86 1.01
N THR A 49 -18.58 7.95 1.19
CA THR A 49 -17.11 7.90 1.01
C THR A 49 -16.44 6.98 2.03
N LEU A 50 -17.14 6.60 3.11
CA LEU A 50 -16.71 5.55 4.03
C LEU A 50 -16.72 4.12 3.41
N PHE A 51 -17.37 3.95 2.24
CA PHE A 51 -17.42 2.70 1.47
C PHE A 51 -16.54 2.72 0.22
N ILE A 52 -15.71 3.76 0.04
CA ILE A 52 -14.72 3.79 -1.04
C ILE A 52 -13.48 3.06 -0.50
N ASP A 53 -13.04 2.03 -1.21
CA ASP A 53 -11.76 1.40 -0.96
C ASP A 53 -10.66 2.45 -1.18
N GLU A 54 -9.89 2.74 -0.13
CA GLU A 54 -8.67 3.53 -0.20
C GLU A 54 -7.53 2.59 -0.63
N GLU A 55 -7.25 2.62 -1.92
CA GLU A 55 -6.21 1.81 -2.55
C GLU A 55 -4.86 2.52 -2.49
N VAL A 56 -3.86 1.81 -1.98
CA VAL A 56 -2.47 2.26 -1.90
C VAL A 56 -1.62 1.26 -2.68
N ASP A 57 -0.79 1.76 -3.60
CA ASP A 57 0.19 0.95 -4.32
C ASP A 57 1.56 1.61 -4.20
N GLU A 58 2.22 1.36 -3.07
CA GLU A 58 3.58 1.80 -2.83
C GLU A 58 4.58 0.83 -3.47
N ALA A 59 5.52 1.42 -4.21
CA ALA A 59 6.71 0.74 -4.67
C ALA A 59 7.52 0.15 -3.50
N LEU A 60 8.49 -0.72 -3.82
CA LEU A 60 9.41 -1.26 -2.83
C LEU A 60 10.19 -0.12 -2.14
N PRO A 61 10.44 -0.22 -0.82
CA PRO A 61 10.98 0.89 -0.04
C PRO A 61 12.44 1.25 -0.36
N PHE A 62 13.10 0.50 -1.24
CA PHE A 62 14.53 0.66 -1.57
C PHE A 62 14.78 1.26 -2.97
N GLY A 63 13.73 1.77 -3.64
CA GLY A 63 13.82 2.34 -4.99
C GLY A 63 13.98 1.28 -6.08
N GLU A 64 13.60 1.62 -7.31
CA GLU A 64 13.49 0.72 -8.48
C GLU A 64 14.80 0.06 -8.95
N SER A 65 15.90 0.22 -8.21
CA SER A 65 17.21 -0.38 -8.55
C SER A 65 17.46 -1.76 -7.97
N ALA A 66 16.53 -2.31 -7.20
CA ALA A 66 16.63 -3.65 -6.65
C ALA A 66 15.75 -4.63 -7.45
N VAL A 67 16.31 -5.15 -8.54
CA VAL A 67 15.78 -6.34 -9.19
C VAL A 67 15.98 -7.52 -8.23
N PRO A 68 14.94 -8.28 -7.86
CA PRO A 68 15.14 -9.52 -7.12
C PRO A 68 16.09 -10.40 -7.91
N ALA A 69 17.20 -10.82 -7.30
CA ALA A 69 18.07 -11.83 -7.89
C ALA A 69 17.32 -13.17 -7.86
N GLU A 70 16.41 -13.35 -8.82
CA GLU A 70 15.93 -14.67 -9.22
C GLU A 70 17.17 -15.48 -9.58
N ALA A 71 17.47 -16.49 -8.76
CA ALA A 71 18.56 -17.41 -9.01
C ALA A 71 18.44 -17.95 -10.44
N PRO A 72 19.50 -17.96 -11.27
CA PRO A 72 19.41 -18.51 -12.61
C PRO A 72 19.04 -19.99 -12.49
N ALA A 73 17.86 -20.34 -12.99
CA ALA A 73 17.41 -21.71 -13.10
C ALA A 73 18.53 -22.54 -13.76
N PRO A 74 18.90 -23.71 -13.21
CA PRO A 74 19.85 -24.58 -13.89
C PRO A 74 19.23 -24.99 -15.24
N ALA A 75 19.97 -24.69 -16.32
CA ALA A 75 19.58 -25.03 -17.69
C ALA A 75 19.11 -26.50 -17.77
N PRO A 76 18.07 -26.82 -18.57
CA PRO A 76 17.58 -28.17 -18.68
C PRO A 76 18.66 -29.06 -19.31
N ALA A 77 19.14 -30.03 -18.53
CA ALA A 77 19.98 -31.09 -19.05
C ALA A 77 19.15 -31.95 -20.01
N THR A 78 19.61 -32.00 -21.27
CA THR A 78 19.13 -32.92 -22.30
C THR A 78 19.29 -34.36 -21.83
N GLU A 79 18.18 -35.06 -21.56
CA GLU A 79 18.15 -36.51 -21.34
C GLU A 79 17.68 -37.20 -22.65
N PRO A 80 18.36 -38.27 -23.13
CA PRO A 80 18.00 -38.93 -24.38
C PRO A 80 16.83 -39.90 -24.18
N ALA A 81 15.88 -39.85 -25.12
CA ALA A 81 14.66 -40.66 -25.16
C ALA A 81 14.91 -42.18 -25.21
N PRO A 82 14.09 -43.01 -24.55
CA PRO A 82 14.07 -44.46 -24.76
C PRO A 82 13.20 -44.83 -25.98
N PRO A 83 13.48 -45.95 -26.68
CA PRO A 83 12.70 -46.37 -27.85
C PRO A 83 11.39 -47.07 -27.44
N ALA A 84 10.35 -46.79 -28.23
CA ALA A 84 8.99 -47.34 -28.14
C ALA A 84 8.93 -48.86 -28.40
N PRO A 85 7.91 -49.57 -27.88
CA PRO A 85 7.50 -50.86 -28.44
C PRO A 85 6.31 -50.73 -29.40
N ALA A 86 6.39 -51.52 -30.47
CA ALA A 86 5.46 -51.61 -31.59
C ALA A 86 4.22 -52.48 -31.30
N SER A 87 3.21 -52.28 -32.13
CA SER A 87 1.85 -52.85 -32.10
C SER A 87 1.71 -54.35 -32.46
N ALA A 88 0.55 -54.87 -32.02
CA ALA A 88 -0.38 -55.82 -32.69
C ALA A 88 -0.20 -57.34 -32.55
N GLY A 89 -1.33 -58.04 -32.30
CA GLY A 89 -1.52 -59.46 -32.68
C GLY A 89 -2.48 -60.30 -31.82
N GLU A 90 -3.76 -60.30 -32.21
CA GLU A 90 -4.86 -61.30 -32.14
C GLU A 90 -4.68 -62.73 -31.51
N ALA A 91 -5.80 -63.25 -30.98
CA ALA A 91 -6.14 -64.56 -30.36
C ALA A 91 -6.17 -65.78 -31.37
N PRO A 92 -6.70 -67.03 -31.11
CA PRO A 92 -7.54 -67.54 -29.99
C PRO A 92 -7.46 -69.07 -29.55
N ALA A 93 -8.26 -69.40 -28.53
CA ALA A 93 -9.16 -70.58 -28.33
C ALA A 93 -8.74 -71.94 -27.68
N SER A 94 -9.55 -72.30 -26.64
CA SER A 94 -10.22 -73.59 -26.30
C SER A 94 -9.54 -74.72 -25.50
N ALA A 95 -10.10 -75.04 -24.31
CA ALA A 95 -10.51 -76.40 -23.89
C ALA A 95 -11.30 -76.43 -22.53
N THR A 96 -12.60 -76.73 -22.66
CA THR A 96 -13.60 -77.54 -21.89
C THR A 96 -13.47 -77.95 -20.38
N ASP A 97 -14.61 -77.78 -19.68
CA ASP A 97 -15.13 -78.26 -18.34
C ASP A 97 -15.27 -79.82 -18.23
N PRO A 98 -15.73 -80.54 -17.13
CA PRO A 98 -16.60 -80.15 -16.00
C PRO A 98 -16.36 -80.78 -14.58
N ALA A 99 -16.97 -80.21 -13.52
CA ALA A 99 -17.74 -80.91 -12.44
C ALA A 99 -18.11 -80.01 -11.22
N ALA A 100 -19.41 -79.99 -10.87
CA ALA A 100 -20.08 -79.29 -9.73
C ALA A 100 -20.16 -80.19 -8.45
N PRO A 101 -20.75 -79.82 -7.26
CA PRO A 101 -21.81 -78.81 -7.01
C PRO A 101 -21.93 -78.10 -5.61
N THR A 102 -22.92 -77.19 -5.53
CA THR A 102 -23.81 -76.84 -4.37
C THR A 102 -23.39 -75.77 -3.32
N ALA A 103 -24.04 -74.59 -3.37
CA ALA A 103 -24.89 -73.93 -2.33
C ALA A 103 -24.96 -72.37 -2.51
N PRO A 104 -26.05 -71.68 -2.06
CA PRO A 104 -26.56 -70.47 -2.73
C PRO A 104 -26.27 -69.12 -2.03
N ALA A 105 -26.42 -68.05 -2.81
CA ALA A 105 -26.30 -66.63 -2.42
C ALA A 105 -27.46 -66.11 -1.54
N PRO A 106 -27.29 -64.95 -0.88
CA PRO A 106 -28.38 -64.01 -0.65
C PRO A 106 -28.30 -62.78 -1.59
N ALA A 107 -29.47 -62.37 -2.06
CA ALA A 107 -29.76 -61.23 -2.93
C ALA A 107 -29.63 -59.86 -2.20
N PRO A 108 -29.62 -58.73 -2.93
CA PRO A 108 -29.46 -57.39 -2.35
C PRO A 108 -30.82 -56.85 -1.86
N ALA A 109 -30.81 -56.11 -0.74
CA ALA A 109 -31.99 -55.42 -0.22
C ALA A 109 -31.93 -53.93 -0.58
N GLU A 110 -32.95 -53.49 -1.30
CA GLU A 110 -33.40 -52.10 -1.47
C GLU A 110 -33.81 -51.46 -0.13
N GLY A 111 -33.65 -50.13 -0.06
CA GLY A 111 -34.57 -49.25 0.66
C GLY A 111 -34.25 -48.96 2.13
N ALA A 112 -33.55 -47.85 2.38
CA ALA A 112 -33.64 -47.14 3.66
C ALA A 112 -33.73 -45.62 3.42
N ALA A 113 -34.79 -45.06 4.01
CA ALA A 113 -35.27 -43.68 3.95
C ALA A 113 -34.28 -42.62 4.50
N PRO A 114 -34.49 -41.33 4.18
CA PRO A 114 -33.61 -40.22 4.59
C PRO A 114 -33.58 -40.00 6.11
N ALA A 115 -32.41 -39.60 6.60
CA ALA A 115 -32.17 -39.20 7.99
C ALA A 115 -33.05 -38.00 8.41
N PRO A 116 -33.47 -37.91 9.70
CA PRO A 116 -34.33 -36.85 10.19
C PRO A 116 -33.62 -35.48 10.25
N ALA A 117 -34.38 -34.42 9.97
CA ALA A 117 -33.98 -33.01 10.09
C ALA A 117 -33.56 -32.63 11.52
N PRO A 118 -32.67 -31.63 11.69
CA PRO A 118 -32.29 -31.13 13.02
C PRO A 118 -33.47 -30.42 13.70
N PRO A 119 -33.57 -30.46 15.05
CA PRO A 119 -34.60 -29.74 15.77
C PRO A 119 -34.43 -28.23 15.60
N ALA A 120 -35.57 -27.54 15.48
CA ALA A 120 -35.67 -26.09 15.42
C ALA A 120 -35.07 -25.44 16.68
N ALA A 121 -34.43 -24.29 16.48
CA ALA A 121 -33.90 -23.44 17.53
C ALA A 121 -34.99 -23.06 18.55
N GLU A 122 -34.70 -23.26 19.83
CA GLU A 122 -35.45 -22.64 20.93
C GLU A 122 -35.05 -21.15 21.03
N ASP A 123 -36.07 -20.28 21.06
CA ASP A 123 -35.93 -18.84 21.30
C ASP A 123 -35.19 -18.58 22.64
N PRO A 124 -34.10 -17.79 22.66
CA PRO A 124 -33.55 -17.32 23.93
C PRO A 124 -34.50 -16.28 24.55
N ALA A 125 -34.86 -16.52 25.80
CA ALA A 125 -35.70 -15.64 26.62
C ALA A 125 -35.15 -14.18 26.65
N PRO A 126 -36.03 -13.16 26.73
CA PRO A 126 -35.61 -11.77 26.79
C PRO A 126 -34.83 -11.48 28.09
N ALA A 127 -33.65 -10.87 27.95
CA ALA A 127 -32.84 -10.38 29.06
C ALA A 127 -33.62 -9.36 29.92
N PRO A 128 -33.42 -9.32 31.26
CA PRO A 128 -34.05 -8.31 32.09
C PRO A 128 -33.51 -6.91 31.76
N ALA A 129 -34.41 -5.94 31.65
CA ALA A 129 -34.09 -4.54 31.46
C ALA A 129 -33.17 -4.04 32.59
N GLY A 130 -31.95 -3.65 32.24
CA GLY A 130 -31.03 -2.99 33.16
C GLY A 130 -31.57 -1.62 33.55
N GLU A 131 -31.60 -1.37 34.85
CA GLU A 131 -31.93 -0.10 35.47
C GLU A 131 -31.03 1.03 34.92
N ALA A 132 -31.64 2.14 34.55
CA ALA A 132 -30.94 3.33 34.08
C ALA A 132 -30.11 3.93 35.23
N VAL A 133 -28.77 3.87 35.10
CA VAL A 133 -27.86 4.65 35.94
C VAL A 133 -27.93 6.11 35.46
N PRO A 134 -28.19 7.09 36.33
CA PRO A 134 -28.17 8.49 35.92
C PRO A 134 -26.73 8.92 35.62
N GLU A 135 -26.49 9.34 34.38
CA GLU A 135 -25.20 9.92 33.98
C GLU A 135 -24.99 11.25 34.72
N THR A 136 -23.96 11.31 35.56
CA THR A 136 -23.43 12.56 36.10
C THR A 136 -22.77 13.37 34.98
N PRO A 137 -23.04 14.69 34.85
CA PRO A 137 -22.39 15.50 33.83
C PRO A 137 -20.88 15.58 34.08
N VAL A 138 -20.09 15.19 33.08
CA VAL A 138 -18.64 15.44 33.06
C VAL A 138 -18.40 16.95 32.88
N PRO A 139 -17.63 17.63 33.76
CA PRO A 139 -17.33 19.04 33.57
C PRO A 139 -16.43 19.25 32.35
N ALA A 140 -16.66 20.36 31.63
CA ALA A 140 -15.86 20.76 30.47
C ALA A 140 -14.38 20.96 30.86
N PRO A 141 -13.42 20.64 29.97
CA PRO A 141 -12.00 20.88 30.23
C PRO A 141 -11.70 22.39 30.28
N ASP A 142 -10.93 22.80 31.28
CA ASP A 142 -10.41 24.17 31.40
C ASP A 142 -9.51 24.53 30.20
N PRO A 143 -9.54 25.78 29.72
CA PRO A 143 -8.63 26.23 28.67
C PRO A 143 -7.17 26.19 29.16
N PRO A 144 -6.20 25.86 28.28
CA PRO A 144 -4.80 25.82 28.67
C PRO A 144 -4.32 27.23 29.06
N ALA A 145 -3.58 27.28 30.17
CA ALA A 145 -2.94 28.49 30.67
C ALA A 145 -1.91 29.02 29.65
N GLU A 146 -2.00 30.32 29.33
CA GLU A 146 -1.00 31.06 28.56
C GLU A 146 0.35 30.94 29.27
N THR A 147 1.29 30.25 28.63
CA THR A 147 2.68 30.22 29.08
C THR A 147 3.47 31.21 28.22
N ASP A 148 3.85 32.30 28.86
CA ASP A 148 4.74 33.34 28.36
C ASP A 148 6.13 32.71 28.07
N ALA A 149 6.48 32.56 26.79
CA ALA A 149 7.77 32.02 26.37
C ALA A 149 8.60 33.09 25.65
N ALA A 150 9.74 33.38 26.27
CA ALA A 150 10.78 34.34 25.93
C ALA A 150 11.39 34.17 24.50
N PRO A 151 12.05 35.22 23.96
CA PRO A 151 12.41 35.32 22.53
C PRO A 151 13.60 34.45 22.11
N ALA A 152 13.56 34.05 20.83
CA ALA A 152 14.59 33.29 20.12
C ALA A 152 15.97 34.00 20.05
N PRO A 153 17.10 33.26 20.06
CA PRO A 153 18.42 33.81 19.77
C PRO A 153 18.69 33.94 18.26
N ALA A 154 19.32 35.07 17.89
CA ALA A 154 19.76 35.43 16.54
C ALA A 154 20.96 34.58 16.05
N PRO A 155 21.15 34.42 14.72
CA PRO A 155 22.34 33.77 14.17
C PRO A 155 23.59 34.66 14.22
N ALA A 156 24.69 34.09 14.69
CA ALA A 156 26.02 34.71 14.71
C ALA A 156 26.63 34.76 13.30
N GLY A 157 27.17 35.93 12.94
CA GLY A 157 27.89 36.18 11.69
C GLY A 157 29.31 35.62 11.71
N GLY A 158 29.73 35.06 10.57
CA GLY A 158 31.12 34.73 10.24
C GLY A 158 31.68 35.78 9.27
N GLU A 159 32.75 36.43 9.70
CA GLU A 159 33.42 37.55 9.05
C GLU A 159 34.28 37.10 7.87
N LEU A 160 34.08 37.74 6.70
CA LEU A 160 34.87 37.57 5.48
C LEU A 160 36.08 38.52 5.53
N VAL A 161 37.29 37.97 5.50
CA VAL A 161 38.52 38.76 5.34
C VAL A 161 38.87 38.87 3.86
N ALA A 162 38.94 40.11 3.39
CA ALA A 162 39.31 40.52 2.04
C ALA A 162 40.83 40.45 1.81
N GLY A 163 41.22 39.99 0.61
CA GLY A 163 42.54 40.21 0.01
C GLY A 163 42.40 41.10 -1.24
N PRO A 164 43.31 42.04 -1.52
CA PRO A 164 43.10 43.08 -2.52
C PRO A 164 43.38 42.58 -3.94
N GLY A 165 42.64 43.14 -4.90
CA GLY A 165 42.82 42.89 -6.33
C GLY A 165 43.92 43.72 -6.97
N ALA A 166 44.27 43.34 -8.20
CA ALA A 166 44.67 44.25 -9.28
C ALA A 166 44.71 43.46 -10.60
N SER A 167 43.94 43.92 -11.58
CA SER A 167 44.13 43.59 -13.00
C SER A 167 45.07 44.63 -13.63
N GLY A 168 45.98 44.21 -14.50
CA GLY A 168 46.82 45.11 -15.32
C GLY A 168 47.97 44.41 -16.06
N MET A 169 47.82 44.28 -17.39
CA MET A 169 48.75 43.76 -18.42
C MET A 169 50.02 44.65 -18.62
N PRO A 170 50.88 44.45 -19.67
CA PRO A 170 51.74 43.31 -20.05
C PRO A 170 53.20 43.74 -20.41
N GLY A 171 54.06 42.79 -20.80
CA GLY A 171 55.11 43.00 -21.84
C GLY A 171 56.59 43.06 -21.39
N ASP A 172 57.35 42.03 -21.76
CA ASP A 172 58.79 42.07 -22.11
C ASP A 172 59.09 40.70 -22.75
N GLU A 173 59.06 40.58 -24.07
CA GLU A 173 60.16 40.77 -25.02
C GLU A 173 61.20 39.63 -25.01
N ILE A 174 61.30 38.96 -26.17
CA ILE A 174 62.16 37.82 -26.51
C ILE A 174 63.51 38.36 -26.98
N THR A 175 64.64 37.68 -26.66
CA THR A 175 65.83 37.47 -27.54
C THR A 175 66.92 36.65 -26.78
N PRO A 176 67.97 36.08 -27.43
CA PRO A 176 67.90 34.81 -28.18
C PRO A 176 69.22 34.01 -28.11
N GLU A 177 69.42 33.00 -27.26
CA GLU A 177 70.59 32.13 -27.45
C GLU A 177 70.40 30.77 -26.79
N MET A 178 70.92 29.72 -27.44
CA MET A 178 70.78 28.29 -27.13
C MET A 178 69.52 27.62 -27.70
N ALA A 179 69.24 27.91 -28.97
CA ALA A 179 68.43 27.08 -29.85
C ALA A 179 69.33 26.42 -30.91
N ASP A 180 70.37 25.66 -30.51
CA ASP A 180 71.07 24.80 -31.47
C ASP A 180 71.89 23.65 -30.86
N GLU A 181 71.32 22.85 -29.95
CA GLU A 181 72.02 21.60 -29.57
C GLU A 181 71.11 20.45 -29.12
N THR A 182 69.88 20.35 -29.63
CA THR A 182 69.07 19.14 -29.37
C THR A 182 68.11 18.77 -30.49
N ASN A 183 68.47 19.07 -31.75
CA ASN A 183 67.72 18.61 -32.92
C ASN A 183 68.42 17.48 -33.70
N GLU A 184 69.31 16.72 -33.06
CA GLU A 184 69.95 15.52 -33.61
C GLU A 184 69.81 14.29 -32.67
N ALA A 185 68.60 14.03 -32.20
CA ALA A 185 68.28 12.73 -31.59
C ALA A 185 66.83 12.28 -31.84
N ILE A 186 66.24 12.60 -33.01
CA ILE A 186 65.05 11.90 -33.52
C ILE A 186 65.53 10.66 -34.27
N ALA A 187 66.18 9.73 -33.57
CA ALA A 187 66.58 8.43 -34.12
C ALA A 187 66.92 7.40 -33.03
N SER A 188 66.03 7.16 -32.07
CA SER A 188 65.91 5.85 -31.41
C SER A 188 64.76 5.84 -30.41
N GLY A 189 63.83 4.90 -30.59
CA GLY A 189 63.28 4.11 -29.48
C GLY A 189 62.47 4.81 -28.38
N ALA A 190 61.16 4.53 -28.40
CA ALA A 190 60.27 4.43 -27.24
C ALA A 190 59.75 5.73 -26.61
N MET A 191 58.54 6.14 -27.03
CA MET A 191 57.61 6.81 -26.12
C MET A 191 56.80 5.74 -25.39
N PRO A 192 56.75 5.76 -24.04
CA PRO A 192 56.04 4.77 -23.25
C PRO A 192 54.55 4.82 -23.58
N ARG A 193 53.93 3.64 -23.71
CA ARG A 193 52.47 3.51 -23.66
C ARG A 193 52.02 4.22 -22.39
N GLU A 194 51.30 5.33 -22.52
CA GLU A 194 50.44 5.81 -21.45
C GLU A 194 49.48 4.66 -21.15
N VAL A 195 49.79 3.92 -20.09
CA VAL A 195 48.83 3.04 -19.46
C VAL A 195 47.80 3.99 -18.90
N ILE A 196 46.73 4.22 -19.66
CA ILE A 196 45.45 4.63 -19.11
C ILE A 196 45.09 3.55 -18.10
N MET A 197 45.49 3.78 -16.84
CA MET A 197 45.05 2.99 -15.73
C MET A 197 43.58 3.34 -15.60
N SER A 198 42.73 2.56 -16.28
CA SER A 198 41.30 2.54 -16.03
C SER A 198 41.18 2.22 -14.55
N GLU A 199 41.02 3.26 -13.74
CA GLU A 199 40.62 3.10 -12.37
C GLU A 199 39.20 2.53 -12.46
N GLU A 200 39.14 1.21 -12.36
CA GLU A 200 37.92 0.42 -12.32
C GLU A 200 37.16 0.94 -11.10
N ARG A 201 36.31 1.95 -11.32
CA ARG A 201 35.42 2.45 -10.28
C ARG A 201 34.58 1.25 -9.87
N PRO A 202 34.68 0.78 -8.61
CA PRO A 202 33.84 -0.33 -8.17
C PRO A 202 32.41 0.08 -8.47
N MET A 203 31.73 -0.72 -9.29
CA MET A 203 30.32 -0.47 -9.58
C MET A 203 29.57 -0.44 -8.26
N PRO A 204 28.65 0.51 -8.04
CA PRO A 204 27.81 0.48 -6.85
C PRO A 204 27.12 -0.88 -6.81
N VAL A 205 27.36 -1.64 -5.74
CA VAL A 205 26.62 -2.87 -5.46
C VAL A 205 25.17 -2.43 -5.34
N ALA A 206 24.32 -2.83 -6.29
CA ALA A 206 22.90 -2.53 -6.21
C ALA A 206 22.36 -3.15 -4.91
N PRO A 207 21.56 -2.41 -4.12
CA PRO A 207 20.96 -2.96 -2.91
C PRO A 207 20.11 -4.17 -3.31
N GLN A 208 20.44 -5.34 -2.75
CA GLN A 208 19.64 -6.54 -2.96
C GLN A 208 18.56 -6.56 -1.89
N ILE A 209 17.30 -6.41 -2.30
CA ILE A 209 16.17 -6.57 -1.38
C ILE A 209 16.09 -8.04 -1.01
N VAL A 210 16.17 -8.30 0.29
CA VAL A 210 16.00 -9.61 0.89
C VAL A 210 14.74 -9.60 1.74
N THR A 211 13.89 -10.61 1.53
CA THR A 211 12.79 -10.91 2.44
C THR A 211 13.34 -11.68 3.63
N LEU A 212 13.26 -11.11 4.82
CA LEU A 212 13.69 -11.75 6.07
C LEU A 212 12.66 -12.75 6.57
N VAL A 213 11.38 -12.36 6.55
CA VAL A 213 10.26 -13.23 6.92
C VAL A 213 8.99 -12.81 6.20
N SER A 214 8.04 -13.73 6.08
CA SER A 214 6.74 -13.50 5.45
C SER A 214 5.63 -14.24 6.19
N GLY A 215 4.43 -13.67 6.16
CA GLY A 215 3.22 -14.27 6.70
C GLY A 215 1.98 -13.90 5.89
N GLU A 216 0.88 -14.57 6.22
CA GLU A 216 -0.44 -14.34 5.60
C GLU A 216 -1.38 -13.73 6.63
N PHE A 217 -2.18 -12.76 6.19
CA PHE A 217 -3.24 -12.22 7.02
C PHE A 217 -4.37 -13.23 7.21
N MET A 218 -4.78 -13.39 8.45
CA MET A 218 -6.01 -14.06 8.84
C MET A 218 -7.03 -13.05 9.36
N SER A 219 -8.29 -13.28 8.99
CA SER A 219 -9.41 -12.47 9.43
C SER A 219 -9.62 -12.60 10.94
N ARG A 220 -9.98 -11.49 11.58
CA ARG A 220 -10.32 -11.43 13.00
C ARG A 220 -11.73 -10.86 13.15
N SER A 221 -11.89 -9.63 13.64
CA SER A 221 -13.22 -9.02 13.75
C SER A 221 -13.79 -8.58 12.40
N HIS A 222 -12.95 -8.48 11.36
CA HIS A 222 -13.35 -8.16 9.99
C HIS A 222 -12.68 -9.12 8.99
N PRO A 223 -13.23 -9.26 7.77
CA PRO A 223 -12.54 -9.92 6.68
C PRO A 223 -11.23 -9.19 6.38
N THR A 224 -10.13 -9.93 6.41
CA THR A 224 -8.79 -9.43 6.09
C THR A 224 -8.01 -10.53 5.37
N SER A 225 -7.32 -10.16 4.31
CA SER A 225 -6.49 -11.05 3.48
C SER A 225 -5.26 -10.32 2.93
N GLY A 226 -4.31 -11.09 2.39
CA GLY A 226 -3.08 -10.61 1.80
C GLY A 226 -1.86 -11.09 2.55
N ARG A 227 -0.69 -10.61 2.12
CA ARG A 227 0.62 -11.02 2.64
C ARG A 227 1.28 -9.90 3.39
N VAL A 228 2.12 -10.27 4.35
CA VAL A 228 3.05 -9.38 4.99
C VAL A 228 4.48 -9.91 4.83
N LEU A 229 5.41 -9.02 4.51
CA LEU A 229 6.83 -9.32 4.35
C LEU A 229 7.66 -8.35 5.19
N VAL A 230 8.71 -8.84 5.83
CA VAL A 230 9.75 -7.98 6.39
C VAL A 230 10.90 -7.93 5.39
N LEU A 231 11.15 -6.75 4.85
CA LEU A 231 12.17 -6.51 3.84
C LEU A 231 13.39 -5.80 4.44
N ASN A 232 14.56 -6.08 3.87
CA ASN A 232 15.84 -5.45 4.19
C ASN A 232 16.69 -5.36 2.92
N ASP A 233 17.62 -4.40 2.86
CA ASP A 233 18.53 -4.19 1.72
C ASP A 233 20.00 -4.49 2.04
N GLY A 234 20.25 -5.18 3.16
CA GLY A 234 21.58 -5.41 3.73
C GLY A 234 22.01 -4.35 4.75
N SER A 235 21.22 -3.30 4.98
CA SER A 235 21.41 -2.36 6.10
C SER A 235 20.81 -2.90 7.41
N GLU A 236 20.84 -2.11 8.49
CA GLU A 236 20.10 -2.45 9.72
C GLU A 236 18.60 -2.08 9.62
N GLN A 237 18.23 -1.22 8.66
CA GLN A 237 16.86 -0.75 8.51
C GLN A 237 15.95 -1.83 7.93
N ARG A 238 14.78 -2.02 8.53
CA ARG A 238 13.78 -3.00 8.08
C ARG A 238 12.47 -2.29 7.72
N PHE A 239 11.75 -2.88 6.78
CA PHE A 239 10.41 -2.41 6.40
C PHE A 239 9.41 -3.55 6.46
N LEU A 240 8.24 -3.29 7.05
CA LEU A 240 7.07 -4.15 6.95
C LEU A 240 6.32 -3.77 5.67
N ARG A 241 6.19 -4.70 4.74
CA ARG A 241 5.46 -4.51 3.48
C ARG A 241 4.21 -5.36 3.47
N PHE A 242 3.09 -4.77 3.07
CA PHE A 242 1.89 -5.52 2.73
C PHE A 242 1.82 -5.74 1.22
N GLU A 243 1.33 -6.90 0.79
CA GLU A 243 1.08 -7.24 -0.62
C GLU A 243 -0.28 -7.90 -0.75
N ASP A 244 -0.99 -7.61 -1.85
CA ASP A 244 -2.34 -8.15 -2.11
C ASP A 244 -3.31 -7.95 -0.94
N PHE A 245 -3.09 -6.89 -0.15
CA PHE A 245 -3.81 -6.65 1.09
C PHE A 245 -5.22 -6.13 0.82
N ARG A 246 -6.17 -6.62 1.62
CA ARG A 246 -7.56 -6.17 1.61
C ARG A 246 -8.18 -6.32 2.99
N THR A 247 -8.87 -5.30 3.46
CA THR A 247 -9.68 -5.32 4.69
C THR A 247 -10.86 -4.36 4.58
N ASP A 248 -11.84 -4.49 5.50
CA ASP A 248 -12.88 -3.49 5.67
C ASP A 248 -12.31 -2.14 6.16
N ASN A 249 -12.96 -1.05 5.78
CA ASN A 249 -12.65 0.28 6.32
C ASN A 249 -12.99 0.36 7.82
N GLY A 250 -12.13 1.06 8.56
CA GLY A 250 -12.31 1.36 9.96
C GLY A 250 -12.04 2.84 10.23
N PRO A 251 -12.61 3.41 11.29
CA PRO A 251 -12.49 4.83 11.54
C PRO A 251 -11.11 5.32 12.00
N ASP A 252 -10.25 4.42 12.45
CA ASP A 252 -9.00 4.69 13.15
C ASP A 252 -8.18 3.39 13.19
N LEU A 253 -7.67 2.99 12.01
CA LEU A 253 -6.91 1.75 11.82
C LEU A 253 -5.42 2.03 11.87
N ASN A 254 -4.68 1.21 12.61
CA ASN A 254 -3.23 1.30 12.80
C ASN A 254 -2.59 -0.06 12.54
N VAL A 255 -1.30 -0.04 12.20
CA VAL A 255 -0.50 -1.25 12.04
C VAL A 255 0.35 -1.47 13.27
N TRP A 256 0.11 -2.55 13.99
CA TRP A 256 0.85 -2.87 15.21
C TRP A 256 1.71 -4.13 15.03
N LEU A 257 2.82 -4.18 15.75
CA LEU A 257 3.56 -5.41 16.05
C LEU A 257 3.27 -5.83 17.48
N SER A 258 2.88 -7.09 17.69
CA SER A 258 2.46 -7.64 18.97
C SER A 258 3.31 -8.84 19.35
N SER A 259 3.51 -9.03 20.65
CA SER A 259 4.14 -10.23 21.21
C SER A 259 3.18 -11.40 21.46
N ALA A 260 1.87 -11.15 21.43
CA ALA A 260 0.87 -12.20 21.51
C ALA A 260 0.74 -12.96 20.17
N PRO A 261 0.42 -14.28 20.19
CA PRO A 261 0.17 -15.08 18.99
C PRO A 261 -0.93 -14.50 18.08
N PRO A 262 -0.91 -14.78 16.76
CA PRO A 262 -1.86 -14.19 15.81
C PRO A 262 -3.32 -14.58 16.07
N ASP A 263 -3.56 -15.73 16.69
CA ASP A 263 -4.89 -16.22 17.03
C ASP A 263 -5.37 -15.83 18.45
N ALA A 264 -4.51 -15.19 19.25
CA ALA A 264 -4.75 -14.85 20.65
C ALA A 264 -5.99 -13.97 20.88
N PRO A 265 -6.66 -14.07 22.04
CA PRO A 265 -7.80 -13.22 22.34
C PRO A 265 -7.41 -11.74 22.38
N VAL A 266 -8.36 -10.85 22.05
CA VAL A 266 -8.13 -9.40 21.90
C VAL A 266 -7.42 -8.75 23.09
N ARG A 267 -7.70 -9.24 24.31
CA ARG A 267 -7.10 -8.72 25.54
C ARG A 267 -5.58 -8.92 25.59
N ASP A 268 -5.07 -9.95 24.92
CA ASP A 268 -3.64 -10.28 24.98
C ASP A 268 -2.80 -9.36 24.09
N PHE A 269 -3.38 -8.85 22.99
CA PHE A 269 -2.76 -7.84 22.14
C PHE A 269 -2.52 -6.49 22.84
N LEU A 270 -3.26 -6.23 23.93
CA LEU A 270 -3.14 -5.02 24.74
C LEU A 270 -2.08 -5.13 25.85
N ASN A 271 -1.29 -6.21 25.90
CA ASN A 271 -0.27 -6.36 26.94
C ASN A 271 1.07 -5.73 26.52
N ASP A 272 1.48 -5.93 25.28
CA ASP A 272 2.81 -5.52 24.79
C ASP A 272 2.81 -5.43 23.25
N TRP A 273 2.88 -4.21 22.73
CA TRP A 273 2.79 -3.91 21.29
C TRP A 273 3.63 -2.68 20.91
N ILE A 274 3.92 -2.55 19.62
CA ILE A 274 4.57 -1.41 18.99
C ILE A 274 3.65 -0.91 17.88
N ASP A 275 3.32 0.38 17.89
CA ASP A 275 2.56 1.02 16.83
C ASP A 275 3.50 1.52 15.72
N LEU A 276 3.29 1.07 14.49
CA LEU A 276 4.02 1.50 13.30
C LEU A 276 3.34 2.68 12.57
N GLY A 277 2.15 3.07 13.02
CA GLY A 277 1.37 4.19 12.50
C GLY A 277 0.06 3.79 11.84
N ASP A 278 -0.59 4.77 11.25
CA ASP A 278 -1.92 4.63 10.64
C ASP A 278 -1.90 3.68 9.43
N LEU A 279 -2.99 2.95 9.25
CA LEU A 279 -3.23 2.16 8.04
C LEU A 279 -3.42 3.13 6.87
N LYS A 280 -2.55 3.05 5.87
CA LYS A 280 -2.54 4.00 4.75
C LYS A 280 -3.67 3.73 3.76
N GLY A 281 -4.01 2.46 3.54
CA GLY A 281 -5.11 2.03 2.70
C GLY A 281 -5.70 0.71 3.17
N ASN A 282 -6.99 0.50 2.93
CA ASN A 282 -7.65 -0.78 3.20
C ASN A 282 -7.42 -1.79 2.07
N VAL A 283 -6.84 -1.35 0.94
CA VAL A 283 -6.47 -2.19 -0.21
C VAL A 283 -5.07 -1.85 -0.71
N GLY A 284 -4.30 -2.87 -1.08
CA GLY A 284 -3.09 -2.72 -1.90
C GLY A 284 -1.75 -2.81 -1.14
N ALA A 285 -0.67 -2.41 -1.80
CA ALA A 285 0.69 -2.52 -1.28
C ALA A 285 1.12 -1.27 -0.51
N GLN A 286 1.67 -1.46 0.68
CA GLN A 286 2.08 -0.37 1.56
C GLN A 286 3.25 -0.78 2.45
N ASN A 287 4.09 0.18 2.83
CA ASN A 287 5.30 -0.07 3.61
C ASN A 287 5.30 0.73 4.92
N TYR A 288 5.85 0.12 5.97
CA TYR A 288 6.04 0.71 7.30
C TYR A 288 7.48 0.51 7.76
N GLU A 289 8.06 1.53 8.37
CA GLU A 289 9.39 1.42 8.96
C GLU A 289 9.32 0.62 10.26
N ILE A 290 10.16 -0.41 10.38
CA ILE A 290 10.36 -1.12 11.64
C ILE A 290 11.66 -0.58 12.26
N PRO A 291 11.63 0.01 13.46
CA PRO A 291 12.85 0.48 14.11
C PRO A 291 13.86 -0.67 14.26
N PRO A 292 15.17 -0.44 13.99
CA PRO A 292 16.17 -1.50 13.99
C PRO A 292 16.33 -2.19 15.35
N SER A 293 15.97 -1.50 16.44
CA SER A 293 15.96 -2.02 17.81
C SER A 293 14.81 -2.98 18.15
N VAL A 294 13.82 -3.15 17.26
CA VAL A 294 12.69 -4.07 17.49
C VAL A 294 13.11 -5.51 17.29
N ASP A 295 12.87 -6.34 18.30
CA ASP A 295 13.10 -7.78 18.26
C ASP A 295 11.88 -8.51 17.66
N LEU A 296 12.03 -9.05 16.45
CA LEU A 296 10.96 -9.74 15.72
C LEU A 296 10.71 -11.18 16.22
N ASP A 297 11.62 -11.75 17.01
CA ASP A 297 11.36 -13.03 17.68
C ASP A 297 10.38 -12.84 18.84
N ARG A 298 10.40 -11.65 19.47
CA ARG A 298 9.43 -11.26 20.50
C ARG A 298 8.15 -10.71 19.89
N TYR A 299 8.24 -9.77 18.95
CA TYR A 299 7.09 -9.13 18.30
C TYR A 299 6.76 -9.82 16.98
N SER A 300 6.29 -11.06 17.09
CA SER A 300 6.12 -11.99 15.97
C SER A 300 4.74 -11.96 15.32
N THR A 301 3.89 -10.98 15.64
CA THR A 301 2.55 -10.85 15.05
C THR A 301 2.29 -9.43 14.58
N VAL A 302 1.85 -9.29 13.33
CA VAL A 302 1.33 -8.04 12.78
C VAL A 302 -0.18 -7.97 13.03
N LEU A 303 -0.68 -6.79 13.41
CA LEU A 303 -2.10 -6.54 13.56
C LEU A 303 -2.54 -5.34 12.74
N VAL A 304 -3.72 -5.45 12.15
CA VAL A 304 -4.50 -4.29 11.72
C VAL A 304 -5.46 -3.99 12.87
N TRP A 305 -5.16 -2.96 13.65
CA TRP A 305 -5.85 -2.66 14.90
C TRP A 305 -6.73 -1.41 14.75
N CYS A 306 -7.99 -1.48 15.19
CA CYS A 306 -8.82 -0.29 15.31
C CYS A 306 -8.68 0.31 16.71
N VAL A 307 -7.96 1.43 16.81
CA VAL A 307 -7.70 2.12 18.09
C VAL A 307 -9.01 2.55 18.74
N ARG A 308 -9.90 3.19 17.97
CA ARG A 308 -11.19 3.70 18.46
C ARG A 308 -12.11 2.64 19.06
N PHE A 309 -12.13 1.43 18.51
CA PHE A 309 -13.02 0.36 18.97
C PHE A 309 -12.32 -0.76 19.75
N SER A 310 -10.98 -0.70 19.85
CA SER A 310 -10.16 -1.70 20.54
C SER A 310 -10.39 -3.13 20.02
N VAL A 311 -10.37 -3.30 18.70
CA VAL A 311 -10.53 -4.59 18.03
C VAL A 311 -9.45 -4.82 16.98
N ALA A 312 -9.04 -6.08 16.80
CA ALA A 312 -8.15 -6.48 15.71
C ALA A 312 -8.99 -6.88 14.48
N PHE A 313 -8.78 -6.20 13.36
CA PHE A 313 -9.42 -6.50 12.08
C PHE A 313 -8.83 -7.76 11.46
N GLY A 314 -7.50 -7.83 11.40
CA GLY A 314 -6.74 -8.98 10.94
C GLY A 314 -5.42 -9.11 11.67
N SER A 315 -4.83 -10.30 11.63
CA SER A 315 -3.53 -10.60 12.20
C SER A 315 -2.69 -11.43 11.23
N ALA A 316 -1.36 -11.37 11.33
CA ALA A 316 -0.46 -12.19 10.52
C ALA A 316 0.79 -12.59 11.32
N PRO A 317 1.23 -13.86 11.28
CA PRO A 317 2.47 -14.28 11.93
C PRO A 317 3.71 -13.79 11.16
N LEU A 318 4.80 -13.57 11.88
CA LEU A 318 6.15 -13.28 11.35
C LEU A 318 7.16 -14.35 11.80
N ALA A 319 6.71 -15.52 12.28
CA ALA A 319 7.53 -16.62 12.75
C ALA A 319 6.85 -17.98 12.53
#